data_AF-A0A7C5JMN0-F1
#
_entry.id   AF-A0A7C5JMN0-F1
#
_cell.length_a   1.000
_cell.length_b   1.000
_cell.length_c   1.000
_cell.angle_alpha   90.00
_cell.angle_beta   90.00
_cell.angle_gamma   90.00
#
_symmetry.space_group_name_H-M   'P 1'
#
loop_
_entity.id
_entity.type
_entity.pdbx_description
1 polymer ?
#
loop_
_entity_poly.entity_id
_entity_poly.type
_entity_poly.pdbx_seq_one_letter_code
_entity_poly.pdbx_strand_id
1 'polypeptide(L)' 'AGHAGQNCHLQCETMGLGTVMIGAFDDEEVKRVLGIAEAPLYIMPVGKK' A
#
# COMPACT_ATOMS: atom_id res chain seq x y z
N ALA A 1 -10.67 -3.76 -2.05
CA ALA A 1 -9.33 -3.61 -1.45
C ALA A 1 -8.42 -4.79 -1.80
N GLY A 2 -8.61 -5.99 -1.24
CA GLY A 2 -7.66 -7.10 -1.40
C GLY A 2 -7.34 -7.54 -2.83
N HIS A 3 -8.32 -7.56 -3.74
CA HIS A 3 -8.08 -7.94 -5.14
C HIS A 3 -7.14 -6.95 -5.86
N ALA A 4 -7.32 -5.64 -5.64
CA ALA A 4 -6.44 -4.63 -6.21
C ALA A 4 -5.04 -4.70 -5.59
N GLY A 5 -4.94 -4.89 -4.27
CA GLY A 5 -3.66 -5.08 -3.59
C GLY A 5 -2.88 -6.31 -4.10
N GLN A 6 -3.56 -7.43 -4.32
CA GLN A 6 -2.94 -8.63 -4.89
C GLN A 6 -2.43 -8.40 -6.31
N ASN A 7 -3.16 -7.66 -7.14
CA ASN A 7 -2.70 -7.32 -8.49
C ASN A 7 -1.41 -6.49 -8.42
N CYS A 8 -1.34 -5.49 -7.54
CA CYS A 8 -0.12 -4.72 -7.31
C CYS A 8 1.04 -5.60 -6.82
N HIS A 9 0.77 -6.56 -5.93
CA HIS A 9 1.78 -7.50 -5.43
C HIS A 9 2.38 -8.36 -6.55
N LEU A 10 1.54 -8.91 -7.44
CA LEU A 10 1.99 -9.69 -8.60
C LEU A 10 2.78 -8.86 -9.62
N GLN A 11 2.42 -7.58 -9.80
CA GLN A 11 3.20 -6.67 -10.65
C GLN A 11 4.57 -6.39 -10.05
N CYS A 12 4.66 -6.16 -8.73
CA CYS A 12 5.95 -6.00 -8.05
C CYS A 12 6.82 -7.25 -8.25
N GLU A 13 6.26 -8.45 -8.08
CA GLU A 13 6.97 -9.72 -8.31
C GLU A 13 7.58 -9.78 -9.71
N THR A 14 6.78 -9.47 -10.74
CA THR A 14 7.19 -9.49 -12.16
C THR A 14 8.33 -8.50 -12.44
N MET A 15 8.34 -7.36 -11.75
CA MET A 15 9.35 -6.32 -11.90
C MET A 15 10.61 -6.57 -11.05
N GLY A 16 10.68 -7.69 -10.30
CA GLY A 16 11.77 -7.95 -9.36
C GLY A 16 11.75 -7.05 -8.13
N LEU A 17 10.59 -6.45 -7.80
CA LEU A 17 10.37 -5.58 -6.65
C LEU A 17 9.66 -6.35 -5.53
N GLY A 18 9.90 -5.93 -4.29
CA GLY A 18 9.22 -6.42 -3.09
C GLY A 18 8.12 -5.48 -2.64
N THR A 19 7.02 -6.04 -2.13
CA THR A 19 5.95 -5.27 -1.47
C THR A 19 5.24 -6.11 -0.41
N VAL A 20 4.61 -5.47 0.56
CA VAL A 20 3.79 -6.09 1.61
C VAL A 20 2.53 -5.27 1.82
N MET A 21 1.40 -5.92 2.15
CA MET A 21 0.18 -5.22 2.52
C MET A 21 0.19 -4.91 4.02
N ILE A 22 0.05 -3.63 4.38
CA ILE A 22 -0.03 -3.16 5.77
C ILE A 22 -1.45 -2.65 6.00
N GLY A 23 -2.21 -3.38 6.83
CA GLY A 23 -3.58 -3.04 7.20
C GLY A 23 -3.73 -2.35 8.56
N ALA A 24 -2.65 -2.23 9.33
CA ALA A 24 -2.65 -1.57 10.63
C ALA A 24 -1.66 -0.39 10.62
N PHE A 25 -2.18 0.82 10.75
CA PHE A 25 -1.43 2.09 10.81
C PHE A 25 -2.34 3.15 11.47
N ASP A 26 -1.83 4.36 11.69
CA ASP A 26 -2.63 5.49 12.18
C ASP A 26 -3.27 6.22 10.98
N ASP A 27 -4.57 5.96 10.77
CA ASP A 27 -5.34 6.49 9.64
C ASP A 27 -5.36 8.02 9.62
N GLU A 28 -5.48 8.67 10.79
CA GLU A 28 -5.58 10.12 10.91
C GLU A 28 -4.23 10.79 10.63
N GLU A 29 -3.14 10.20 11.12
CA GLU A 29 -1.79 10.66 10.79
C GLU A 29 -1.49 10.51 9.30
N VAL A 30 -1.78 9.35 8.71
CA VAL A 30 -1.54 9.10 7.28
C VAL A 30 -2.36 10.07 6.42
N LYS A 31 -3.64 10.27 6.78
CA LYS A 31 -4.52 11.23 6.09
C LYS A 31 -3.99 12.65 6.15
N ARG A 32 -3.51 13.09 7.33
CA ARG A 32 -2.90 14.41 7.53
C ARG A 32 -1.62 14.58 6.70
N VAL A 33 -0.75 13.58 6.67
CA VAL A 33 0.53 13.62 5.93
C VAL A 33 0.29 13.64 4.41
N LEU A 34 -0.67 12.83 3.91
CA LEU A 34 -0.98 12.76 2.49
C LEU A 34 -1.89 13.90 2.00
N GLY A 35 -2.57 14.62 2.91
CA GLY A 35 -3.48 15.71 2.56
C GLY A 35 -4.74 15.24 1.82
N ILE A 36 -5.19 14.02 2.06
CA ILE A 36 -6.33 13.40 1.36
C ILE A 36 -7.63 13.52 2.18
N ALA A 37 -8.78 13.55 1.51
CA ALA A 37 -10.07 13.61 2.18
C ALA A 37 -10.61 12.20 2.52
N GLU A 38 -10.18 11.21 1.77
CA GLU A 38 -10.57 9.81 1.86
C GLU A 38 -9.90 9.10 3.05
N ALA A 39 -10.51 8.00 3.49
CA ALA A 39 -9.92 7.13 4.50
C ALA A 39 -8.95 6.13 3.82
N PRO A 40 -7.65 6.12 4.20
CA PRO A 40 -6.70 5.14 3.69
C PRO A 40 -7.12 3.71 4.09
N LEU A 41 -7.18 2.78 3.12
CA LEU A 41 -7.61 1.39 3.37
C LEU A 41 -6.47 0.43 3.71
N TYR A 42 -5.29 0.63 3.09
CA TYR A 42 -4.07 -0.13 3.35
C TYR A 42 -2.87 0.60 2.73
N ILE A 43 -1.68 0.34 3.25
CA ILE A 43 -0.40 0.86 2.74
C ILE A 43 0.38 -0.28 2.09
N MET A 44 1.02 -0.02 0.95
CA MET A 44 1.89 -0.96 0.26
C MET A 44 3.23 -0.31 -0.08
N PRO A 45 4.28 -0.46 0.75
CA PRO A 45 5.61 -0.01 0.38
C PRO A 45 6.14 -0.86 -0.79
N VAL A 46 6.91 -0.24 -1.68
CA VAL A 46 7.56 -0.91 -2.82
C VAL A 46 9.05 -0.62 -2.79
N GLY A 47 9.87 -1.66 -2.92
CA GLY A 47 11.32 -1.54 -2.88
C GLY A 47 12.02 -2.59 -3.72
N LYS A 48 13.35 -2.47 -3.86
CA LYS A 48 14.16 -3.54 -4.43
C LYS A 48 14.12 -4.77 -3.51
N LYS A 49 14.04 -5.95 -4.11
CA LYS A 49 14.27 -7.21 -3.39
C LYS A 49 15.74 -7.33 -2.96
#